data_AF-K7FB36-F1
#
_entry.id   AF-K7FB36-F1
#
_cell.length_a   1.000
_cell.length_b   1.000
_cell.length_c   1.000
_cell.angle_alpha   90.00
_cell.angle_beta   90.00
_cell.angle_gamma   90.00
#
_symmetry.space_group_name_H-M   'P 1'
#
loop_
_entity.id
_entity.type
_entity.pdbx_description
1 polymer ?
#
loop_
_entity_poly.entity_id
_entity_poly.type
_entity_poly.pdbx_seq_one_letter_code
_entity_poly.pdbx_strand_id
1 'polypeptide(L)' 'MAPPQPDGTIDCSFCECKGFKEKFMKCLRENSFENALCRQESKEYLECRMERQLMAKEPLEKLGFKDLIDEKSEAEHNKL' A
#
# COMPACT_ATOMS: atom_id res chain seq x y z
N MET A 1 16.62 4.54 12.70
CA MET A 1 17.60 4.59 11.59
C MET A 1 18.13 3.18 11.42
N ALA A 2 17.61 2.39 10.47
CA ALA A 2 18.04 1.01 10.29
C ALA A 2 19.33 0.97 9.43
N PRO A 3 20.31 0.11 9.77
CA PRO A 3 21.59 0.04 9.06
C PRO A 3 21.46 -0.61 7.67
N PRO A 4 22.36 -0.28 6.71
CA PRO A 4 22.38 -0.91 5.40
C PRO A 4 22.90 -2.34 5.49
N GLN A 5 22.14 -3.30 4.95
CA GLN A 5 22.51 -4.72 4.87
C GLN A 5 23.40 -4.97 3.63
N PRO A 6 24.51 -5.71 3.76
CA PRO A 6 25.46 -5.94 2.66
C PRO A 6 25.39 -7.39 2.17
N ASP A 7 24.45 -7.72 1.29
CA ASP A 7 24.59 -8.92 0.46
C ASP A 7 23.88 -8.77 -0.89
N GLY A 8 24.64 -8.99 -1.96
CA GLY A 8 24.23 -8.84 -3.37
C GLY A 8 23.35 -9.99 -3.86
N THR A 9 22.41 -10.45 -3.04
CA THR A 9 21.30 -11.30 -3.45
C THR A 9 20.09 -10.35 -3.53
N ILE A 10 19.47 -10.21 -4.69
CA ILE A 10 18.21 -9.46 -4.82
C ILE A 10 17.12 -10.31 -4.15
N ASP A 11 17.14 -10.34 -2.82
CA ASP A 11 15.99 -10.75 -2.03
C ASP A 11 14.98 -9.61 -2.11
N CYS A 12 14.06 -9.77 -3.05
CA CYS A 12 13.13 -8.75 -3.48
C CYS A 12 11.99 -8.57 -2.46
N SER A 13 12.28 -8.61 -1.15
CA SER A 13 11.37 -8.18 -0.07
C SER A 13 10.83 -6.76 -0.32
N PHE A 14 11.57 -5.95 -1.08
CA PHE A 14 11.13 -4.63 -1.56
C PHE A 14 10.35 -4.63 -2.89
N CYS A 15 10.33 -5.76 -3.62
CA CYS A 15 9.68 -5.88 -4.93
C CYS A 15 8.26 -6.41 -4.85
N GLU A 16 7.86 -7.03 -3.75
CA GLU A 16 6.54 -7.67 -3.63
C GLU A 16 5.40 -6.64 -3.69
N CYS A 17 5.64 -5.44 -3.19
CA CYS A 17 4.70 -4.32 -3.28
C CYS A 17 5.03 -3.33 -4.40
N LYS A 18 6.01 -3.64 -5.27
CA LYS A 18 6.44 -2.74 -6.34
C LYS A 18 5.33 -2.47 -7.34
N GLY A 19 4.53 -3.48 -7.69
CA GLY A 19 3.38 -3.31 -8.57
C GLY A 19 2.37 -2.29 -8.03
N PHE A 20 1.98 -2.41 -6.76
CA PHE A 20 1.07 -1.46 -6.11
C PHE A 20 1.69 -0.06 -5.98
N LYS A 21 2.97 0.01 -5.63
CA LYS A 21 3.72 1.28 -5.62
C LYS A 21 3.69 1.96 -6.99
N GLU A 22 3.94 1.21 -8.06
CA GLU A 22 3.95 1.74 -9.42
C GLU A 22 2.58 2.23 -9.86
N LYS A 23 1.50 1.51 -9.53
CA LYS A 23 0.14 1.99 -9.78
C LYS A 23 -0.17 3.27 -9.01
N PHE A 24 0.16 3.33 -7.72
CA PHE A 24 0.00 4.54 -6.91
C PHE A 24 0.77 5.73 -7.48
N MET A 25 2.05 5.53 -7.82
CA MET A 25 2.87 6.56 -8.43
C MET A 25 2.37 6.98 -9.82
N LYS A 26 1.80 6.05 -10.59
CA LYS A 26 1.15 6.35 -11.87
C LYS A 26 -0.06 7.25 -11.65
N CYS A 27 -0.95 6.87 -10.73
CA CYS A 27 -2.12 7.67 -10.37
C CYS A 27 -1.72 9.06 -9.91
N LEU A 28 -0.70 9.19 -9.05
CA LEU A 28 -0.20 10.50 -8.62
C LEU A 28 0.25 11.34 -9.82
N ARG A 29 1.02 10.77 -10.75
CA ARG A 29 1.45 11.52 -11.94
C ARG A 29 0.28 11.96 -12.83
N GLU A 30 -0.75 11.13 -12.96
CA GLU A 30 -1.95 11.44 -13.75
C GLU A 30 -2.84 12.50 -13.07
N ASN A 31 -2.83 12.56 -11.73
CA ASN A 31 -3.67 13.43 -10.93
C ASN A 31 -2.89 14.59 -10.27
N SER A 32 -1.76 15.02 -10.85
CA SER A 32 -0.96 16.14 -10.33
C SER A 32 -0.51 15.99 -8.87
N PHE A 33 -0.22 14.76 -8.45
CA PHE A 33 0.18 14.33 -7.11
C PHE A 33 -0.90 14.50 -6.03
N GLU A 34 -2.17 14.56 -6.45
CA GLU A 34 -3.32 14.58 -5.54
C GLU A 34 -3.55 13.20 -4.90
N ASN A 35 -3.10 13.05 -3.65
CA ASN A 35 -3.26 11.83 -2.87
C ASN A 35 -4.74 11.47 -2.63
N ALA A 36 -5.63 12.47 -2.57
CA ALA A 36 -7.06 12.26 -2.37
C ALA A 36 -7.70 11.44 -3.50
N LEU A 37 -7.25 11.63 -4.75
CA LEU A 37 -7.75 10.92 -5.92
C LEU A 37 -7.16 9.51 -6.03
N CYS A 38 -5.97 9.30 -5.46
CA CYS A 38 -5.24 8.04 -5.48
C CYS A 38 -5.35 7.23 -4.18
N ARG A 39 -6.39 7.49 -3.37
CA ARG A 39 -6.59 6.82 -2.08
C ARG A 39 -6.70 5.30 -2.21
N GLN A 40 -7.35 4.82 -3.27
CA GLN A 40 -7.51 3.38 -3.54
C GLN A 40 -6.16 2.69 -3.77
N GLU A 41 -5.35 3.22 -4.69
CA GLU A 41 -4.02 2.68 -5.01
C GLU A 41 -3.06 2.80 -3.82
N SER A 42 -3.17 3.88 -3.04
CA SER A 42 -2.40 4.08 -1.82
C SER A 42 -2.71 3.00 -0.78
N LYS A 43 -3.99 2.67 -0.61
CA LYS A 43 -4.47 1.66 0.33
C LYS A 43 -3.88 0.30 -0.02
N GLU A 44 -3.99 -0.14 -1.28
CA GLU A 44 -3.44 -1.43 -1.73
C GLU A 44 -1.92 -1.52 -1.52
N TYR A 45 -1.21 -0.42 -1.79
CA TYR A 45 0.23 -0.35 -1.54
C TYR A 45 0.57 -0.47 -0.05
N LEU A 46 -0.22 0.16 0.82
CA LEU A 46 -0.02 0.09 2.27
C LEU A 46 -0.43 -1.27 2.86
N GLU A 47 -1.52 -1.88 2.39
CA GLU A 47 -1.97 -3.22 2.78
C GLU A 47 -0.84 -4.24 2.51
N CYS A 48 -0.26 -4.21 1.31
CA CYS A 48 0.86 -5.08 0.97
C CYS A 48 2.06 -4.90 1.91
N ARG A 49 2.37 -3.66 2.33
CA ARG A 49 3.46 -3.39 3.27
C ARG A 49 3.14 -3.85 4.70
N MET A 50 1.87 -3.80 5.11
CA MET A 50 1.43 -4.27 6.44
C MET A 50 1.43 -5.79 6.54
N GLU A 51 0.96 -6.50 5.50
CA GLU A 51 1.00 -7.97 5.44
C GLU A 51 2.43 -8.50 5.55
N ARG A 52 3.36 -7.86 4.85
CA ARG A 52 4.78 -8.22 4.82
C ARG A 52 5.57 -7.74 6.04
N GLN A 53 4.91 -7.08 7.00
CA GLN A 53 5.54 -6.44 8.16
C GLN A 53 6.65 -5.44 7.78
N LEU A 54 6.59 -4.84 6.58
CA LEU A 54 7.52 -3.84 6.04
C LEU A 54 7.20 -2.41 6.52
N MET A 55 6.14 -2.28 7.31
CA MET A 55 5.72 -1.08 8.03
C MET A 55 5.18 -1.47 9.40
N ALA A 56 5.29 -0.57 10.37
CA ALA A 56 4.55 -0.72 11.62
C ALA A 56 3.07 -0.90 11.27
N LYS A 57 2.43 -1.90 11.89
CA LYS A 57 1.01 -2.17 11.71
C LYS A 57 0.20 -1.03 12.33
N GLU A 58 0.02 0.03 11.56
CA GLU A 58 -0.80 1.16 11.92
C GLU A 58 -2.14 1.04 11.17
N PRO A 59 -3.29 1.15 11.84
CA PRO A 59 -4.57 1.05 11.17
C PRO A 59 -4.70 2.08 10.06
N LEU A 60 -5.12 1.63 8.88
CA LEU A 60 -5.39 2.44 7.69
C LEU A 60 -6.36 3.61 7.99
N GLU A 61 -7.23 3.45 9.00
CA GLU A 61 -8.10 4.49 9.52
C GLU A 61 -7.34 5.73 10.02
N LYS A 62 -6.20 5.53 10.70
CA LYS A 62 -5.33 6.62 11.18
C LYS A 62 -4.58 7.31 10.05
N LEU A 63 -4.36 6.59 8.96
CA LEU A 63 -3.72 7.11 7.75
C LEU A 63 -4.71 7.84 6.83
N GLY A 64 -5.99 7.96 7.23
CA GLY A 64 -7.00 8.70 6.49
C GLY A 64 -7.75 7.86 5.44
N PHE A 65 -7.68 6.54 5.51
CA PHE A 65 -8.42 5.62 4.63
C PHE A 65 -9.70 5.06 5.26
N LYS A 66 -10.21 5.73 6.29
CA LYS A 66 -11.37 5.27 7.07
C LYS A 66 -12.59 5.04 6.16
N ASP A 67 -12.82 5.94 5.21
CA ASP A 67 -13.90 5.86 4.24
C ASP A 67 -13.81 4.60 3.35
N LEU A 68 -12.60 4.15 2.99
CA LEU A 68 -12.40 2.98 2.12
C LEU A 68 -12.44 1.63 2.86
N ILE A 69 -12.40 1.64 4.19
CA ILE A 69 -12.46 0.41 5.00
C ILE A 69 -13.91 0.04 5.24
N ASP A 70 -14.74 1.04 5.51
CA ASP A 70 -16.19 0.90 5.68
C ASP A 70 -16.82 0.28 4.41
N GLU A 71 -16.40 0.72 3.22
CA GLU A 71 -16.88 0.18 1.94
C GLU A 71 -16.32 -1.20 1.56
N LYS A 72 -15.14 -1.61 2.08
CA LYS A 72 -14.53 -2.93 1.74
C LYS A 72 -15.14 -4.08 2.53
N SER A 73 -15.82 -3.82 3.65
CA SER A 73 -16.47 -4.87 4.46
C SER A 73 -17.55 -5.64 3.68
N GLU A 74 -18.04 -5.12 2.55
CA GLU A 74 -19.05 -5.77 1.72
C GLU A 74 -18.47 -6.45 0.46
N ALA A 75 -17.27 -6.07 -0.01
CA ALA A 75 -16.71 -6.58 -1.27
C ALA A 75 -15.93 -7.91 -1.14
N GLU A 76 -15.49 -8.31 0.07
CA GLU A 76 -14.71 -9.53 0.27
C GLU A 76 -15.51 -10.69 0.90
N HIS A 77 -16.79 -10.49 1.25
CA HIS A 77 -17.63 -11.55 1.82
C HIS A 77 -18.56 -12.25 0.81
N ASN A 78 -18.72 -11.76 -0.42
CA ASN A 78 -19.64 -12.37 -1.38
C ASN A 78 -18.96 -13.10 -2.54
N LYS A 79 -17.92 -13.88 -2.22
CA LYS A 79 -17.52 -15.02 -3.06
C LYS A 79 -18.09 -16.31 -2.47
N LEU A 80 -19.42 -16.42 -2.51
CA LEU A 80 -20.14 -17.67 -2.27
C LEU A 80 -20.40 -18.37 -3.61
#